data_AF-A0A371GU42-F1
#
_entry.id   AF-A0A371GU42-F1
#
_cell.length_a   1.000
_cell.length_b   1.000
_cell.length_c   1.000
_cell.angle_alpha   90.00
_cell.angle_beta   90.00
_cell.angle_gamma   90.00
#
_symmetry.space_group_name_H-M   'P 1'
#
loop_
_entity.id
_entity.type
_entity.pdbx_description
1 polymer ?
#
loop_
_entity_poly.entity_id
_entity_poly.type
_entity_poly.pdbx_seq_one_letter_code
_entity_poly.pdbx_strand_id
1 'polypeptide(L)'
;MLPPCIFGSVTFVHLHKNQRIELDPCALRCIFLGYTTHQKGYCCYHPTTKCIYITMDVTFLDFEIYFSALTCNYPLQREIQNYHIHIKAFVYQLSSDQVPSKIQEA
;
A
#
# COMPACT_ATOMS: atom_id res chain seq x y z
N MET A 1 6.25 -1.72 20.92
CA MET A 1 7.09 -1.73 19.70
C MET A 1 6.17 -1.86 18.51
N LEU A 2 6.37 -1.07 17.45
CA LEU A 2 5.64 -1.30 16.20
C LEU A 2 6.18 -2.59 15.56
N PRO A 3 5.33 -3.48 15.02
CA PRO A 3 5.78 -4.66 14.30
C PRO A 3 6.72 -4.27 13.16
N PRO A 4 7.79 -5.03 12.89
CA PRO A 4 8.70 -4.76 11.77
C PRO A 4 7.98 -5.04 10.44
N CYS A 5 7.48 -3.99 9.80
CA CYS A 5 6.80 -4.10 8.51
C CYS A 5 7.75 -3.74 7.35
N ILE A 6 7.85 -4.65 6.36
CA ILE A 6 8.72 -4.51 5.18
C ILE A 6 7.92 -3.84 4.05
N PHE A 7 8.52 -2.87 3.33
CA PHE A 7 7.91 -2.27 2.14
C PHE A 7 7.52 -3.37 1.12
N GLY A 8 6.29 -3.33 0.62
CA GLY A 8 5.76 -4.34 -0.30
C GLY A 8 5.20 -5.60 0.36
N SER A 9 5.20 -5.67 1.70
CA SER A 9 4.53 -6.76 2.45
C SER A 9 3.02 -6.70 2.31
N VAL A 10 2.37 -7.83 2.59
CA VAL A 10 0.92 -7.93 2.66
C VAL A 10 0.40 -7.28 3.94
N THR A 11 -0.59 -6.41 3.79
CA THR A 11 -1.35 -5.82 4.91
C THR A 11 -2.84 -6.03 4.73
N PHE A 12 -3.58 -6.10 5.82
CA PHE A 12 -5.03 -6.13 5.83
C PHE A 12 -5.55 -4.83 6.43
N VAL A 13 -6.10 -3.97 5.57
CA VAL A 13 -6.73 -2.71 5.97
C VAL A 13 -8.14 -3.02 6.46
N HIS A 14 -8.44 -2.75 7.74
CA HIS A 14 -9.77 -2.97 8.28
C HIS A 14 -10.73 -1.86 7.84
N LEU A 15 -11.89 -2.24 7.31
CA LEU A 15 -12.91 -1.30 6.89
C LEU A 15 -13.95 -1.14 8.01
N HIS A 16 -14.35 0.09 8.32
CA HIS A 16 -15.43 0.32 9.29
C HIS A 16 -16.79 -0.09 8.72
N LYS A 17 -17.77 -0.39 9.59
CA LYS A 17 -19.13 -0.81 9.18
C LYS A 17 -19.80 0.20 8.23
N ASN A 18 -19.53 1.50 8.42
CA ASN A 18 -20.10 2.56 7.59
C ASN A 18 -19.47 2.63 6.18
N GLN A 19 -18.38 1.91 5.95
CA GLN A 19 -17.66 1.85 4.67
C GLN A 19 -17.96 0.54 3.91
N ARG A 20 -18.91 -0.26 4.40
CA ARG A 20 -19.21 -1.62 3.93
C ARG A 20 -20.71 -1.84 3.77
N ILE A 21 -21.12 -2.54 2.72
CA ILE A 21 -22.43 -3.19 2.65
C ILE A 21 -22.36 -4.58 3.32
N GLU A 22 -23.52 -5.19 3.61
CA GLU A 22 -23.64 -6.41 4.43
C GLU A 22 -22.78 -7.60 3.96
N LEU A 23 -22.43 -7.63 2.67
CA LEU A 23 -21.62 -8.68 2.04
C LEU A 23 -20.16 -8.27 1.78
N ASP A 24 -19.76 -7.05 2.13
CA ASP A 24 -18.39 -6.59 1.88
C ASP A 24 -17.39 -7.22 2.87
N PRO A 25 -16.17 -7.51 2.40
CA PRO A 25 -15.12 -8.05 3.25
C PRO A 25 -14.79 -7.09 4.40
N CYS A 26 -14.54 -7.64 5.59
CA CYS A 26 -14.17 -6.84 6.77
C CYS A 26 -12.80 -6.17 6.66
N ALA A 27 -11.93 -6.69 5.79
CA ALA A 27 -10.59 -6.19 5.57
C ALA A 27 -10.20 -6.33 4.10
N LEU A 28 -9.41 -5.38 3.60
CA LEU A 28 -8.84 -5.41 2.26
C LEU A 28 -7.39 -5.86 2.31
N ARG A 29 -7.04 -6.87 1.50
CA ARG A 29 -5.65 -7.30 1.30
C ARG A 29 -4.92 -6.28 0.44
N CYS A 30 -3.99 -5.56 1.02
CA CYS A 30 -3.27 -4.43 0.46
C CYS A 30 -1.76 -4.65 0.49
N ILE A 31 -1.04 -3.74 -0.15
CA ILE A 31 0.41 -3.66 -0.18
C ILE A 31 0.85 -2.55 0.76
N PHE A 32 1.74 -2.86 1.71
CA PHE A 32 2.33 -1.83 2.55
C PHE A 32 3.29 -0.94 1.76
N LEU A 33 3.04 0.36 1.76
CA LEU A 33 3.88 1.36 1.09
C LEU A 33 4.74 2.19 2.02
N GLY A 34 4.50 2.13 3.34
CA GLY A 34 5.28 2.89 4.32
C GLY A 34 4.41 3.69 5.27
N TYR A 35 5.06 4.64 5.94
CA TYR A 35 4.46 5.51 6.94
C TYR A 35 4.19 6.88 6.33
N THR A 36 3.07 7.50 6.67
CA THR A 36 2.81 8.89 6.30
C THR A 36 3.56 9.85 7.23
N THR A 37 4.19 10.89 6.67
CA THR A 37 4.98 11.87 7.44
C THR A 37 4.12 12.90 8.17
N HIS A 38 3.02 13.33 7.55
CA HIS A 38 2.16 14.41 8.08
C HIS A 38 0.90 13.92 8.81
N GLN A 39 0.60 12.63 8.71
CA GLN A 39 -0.57 12.02 9.35
C GLN A 39 -0.12 10.78 10.10
N LYS A 40 -0.76 10.46 11.22
CA LYS A 40 -0.49 9.22 11.94
C LYS A 40 -1.20 8.09 11.19
N GLY A 41 -0.49 7.46 10.26
CA GLY A 41 -1.07 6.52 9.28
C GLY A 41 -0.05 5.57 8.67
N TYR A 42 -0.46 4.34 8.41
CA TYR A 42 0.20 3.45 7.46
C TYR A 42 -0.41 3.68 6.08
N CYS A 43 0.43 3.82 5.06
CA CYS A 43 0.01 3.95 3.68
C CYS A 43 -0.06 2.56 3.04
N CYS A 44 -1.24 2.16 2.58
CA CYS A 44 -1.49 0.86 1.99
C CYS A 44 -2.18 0.99 0.62
N TYR A 45 -1.76 0.22 -0.37
CA TYR A 45 -2.34 0.22 -1.71
C TYR A 45 -3.14 -1.04 -1.98
N HIS A 46 -4.40 -0.87 -2.40
CA HIS A 46 -5.25 -1.97 -2.85
C HIS A 46 -5.17 -2.08 -4.38
N PRO A 47 -4.53 -3.12 -4.94
CA PRO A 47 -4.27 -3.20 -6.37
C PRO A 47 -5.53 -3.38 -7.23
N THR A 48 -6.57 -4.02 -6.68
CA THR A 48 -7.82 -4.27 -7.42
C THR A 48 -8.57 -2.97 -7.69
N THR A 49 -8.77 -2.14 -6.68
CA THR A 49 -9.47 -0.84 -6.83
C THR A 49 -8.53 0.31 -7.18
N LYS A 50 -7.21 0.08 -7.11
CA LYS A 50 -6.16 1.09 -7.27
C LYS A 50 -6.27 2.25 -6.26
N CYS A 51 -6.87 1.99 -5.09
CA CYS A 51 -7.04 2.98 -4.03
C CYS A 51 -5.90 2.93 -3.02
N ILE A 52 -5.64 4.08 -2.39
CA ILE A 52 -4.72 4.22 -1.27
C ILE A 52 -5.52 4.41 0.01
N TYR A 53 -5.11 3.69 1.05
CA TYR A 53 -5.66 3.79 2.38
C TYR A 53 -4.58 4.30 3.33
N ILE A 54 -4.88 5.37 4.06
CA ILE A 54 -4.07 5.87 5.16
C ILE A 54 -4.83 5.55 6.44
N THR A 55 -4.35 4.57 7.22
CA THR A 55 -5.03 4.15 8.46
C THR A 55 -4.03 3.62 9.49
N MET A 56 -4.41 3.66 10.76
CA MET A 56 -3.72 2.95 11.84
C MET A 56 -4.26 1.52 12.04
N ASP A 57 -5.47 1.25 11.55
CA ASP A 57 -6.17 -0.01 11.74
C ASP A 57 -5.81 -0.99 10.61
N VAL A 58 -4.63 -1.58 10.73
CA VAL A 58 -4.06 -2.55 9.78
C VAL A 58 -3.46 -3.73 10.53
N THR A 59 -3.66 -4.92 9.97
CA THR A 59 -2.94 -6.13 10.38
C THR A 59 -1.83 -6.43 9.38
N PHE A 60 -0.61 -6.62 9.85
CA PHE A 60 0.53 -6.98 9.01
C PHE A 60 0.68 -8.49 8.90
N LEU A 61 1.01 -8.96 7.69
CA LEU A 61 1.45 -10.32 7.44
C LEU A 61 2.92 -10.27 7.00
N ASP A 62 3.80 -10.02 7.96
CA ASP A 62 5.21 -9.66 7.74
C ASP A 62 6.06 -10.76 7.08
N PHE A 63 5.55 -11.99 7.00
CA PHE A 63 6.24 -13.12 6.36
C PHE A 63 5.93 -13.27 4.86
N GLU A 64 5.03 -12.47 4.31
CA GLU A 64 4.60 -12.56 2.91
C GLU A 64 4.83 -11.26 2.14
N ILE A 65 5.55 -11.35 1.02
CA ILE A 65 5.64 -10.26 0.05
C ILE A 65 4.44 -10.38 -0.88
N TYR A 66 3.71 -9.29 -1.12
CA TYR A 66 2.43 -9.35 -1.83
C TYR A 66 2.50 -10.04 -3.19
N PHE A 67 3.63 -9.89 -3.89
CA PHE A 67 3.87 -10.47 -5.21
C PHE A 67 4.64 -11.80 -5.20
N SER A 68 5.19 -12.26 -4.07
CA SER A 68 5.91 -13.55 -4.07
C SER A 68 4.99 -14.71 -4.39
N ALA A 69 3.74 -14.67 -3.93
CA ALA A 69 2.70 -15.65 -4.27
C ALA A 69 2.31 -15.67 -5.76
N LEU A 70 2.58 -14.60 -6.51
CA LEU A 70 2.29 -14.50 -7.94
C LEU A 70 3.44 -15.01 -8.82
N THR A 71 4.65 -15.11 -8.27
CA THR A 71 5.82 -15.62 -9.00
C THR A 71 5.84 -17.15 -9.18
N CYS A 72 5.01 -17.89 -8.44
CA CYS A 72 4.91 -19.35 -8.53
C CYS A 72 3.82 -19.85 -9.51
N ASN A 73 2.98 -18.98 -10.08
CA ASN A 73 1.95 -19.35 -11.06
C ASN A 73 2.00 -18.40 -12.28
N TYR A 74 2.72 -18.74 -13.36
CA TYR A 74 2.78 -17.90 -14.58
C TYR A 74 1.92 -18.46 -15.72
N PRO A 75 0.96 -17.65 -16.21
CA PRO A 75 1.17 -16.87 -17.43
C PRO A 75 0.84 -15.34 -17.34
N LEU A 76 0.51 -14.79 -16.17
CA LEU A 76 0.05 -13.37 -16.01
C LEU A 76 1.17 -12.32 -15.84
N GLN A 77 2.35 -12.57 -16.42
CA GLN A 77 3.56 -11.76 -16.23
C GLN A 77 3.41 -10.28 -16.60
N ARG A 78 2.52 -9.99 -17.56
CA ARG A 78 2.24 -8.63 -18.02
C ARG A 78 1.48 -7.80 -16.97
N GLU A 79 0.54 -8.42 -16.25
CA GLU A 79 -0.24 -7.72 -15.21
C GLU A 79 0.63 -7.41 -13.99
N ILE A 80 1.46 -8.35 -13.55
CA ILE A 80 2.40 -8.16 -12.45
C ILE A 80 3.39 -7.03 -12.76
N GLN A 81 3.94 -6.99 -13.98
CA GLN A 81 4.82 -5.91 -14.41
C GLN A 81 4.10 -4.55 -14.46
N ASN A 82 2.86 -4.50 -14.93
CA ASN A 82 2.06 -3.28 -14.92
C ASN A 82 1.84 -2.78 -13.49
N TYR A 83 1.49 -3.67 -12.54
CA TYR A 83 1.37 -3.28 -11.12
C TYR A 83 2.69 -2.80 -10.54
N HIS A 84 3.80 -3.46 -10.85
CA HIS A 84 5.13 -3.03 -10.41
C HIS A 84 5.48 -1.64 -10.96
N ILE A 85 5.17 -1.37 -12.23
CA ILE A 85 5.36 -0.06 -12.86
C ILE A 85 4.49 0.99 -12.19
N HIS A 86 3.21 0.70 -11.94
CA HIS A 86 2.30 1.63 -11.27
C HIS A 86 2.71 1.92 -9.83
N ILE A 87 3.08 0.90 -9.05
CA ILE A 87 3.56 1.07 -7.68
C ILE A 87 4.89 1.81 -7.66
N LYS A 88 5.83 1.50 -8.56
CA LYS A 88 7.09 2.25 -8.67
C LYS A 88 6.84 3.71 -9.03
N ALA A 89 6.08 3.99 -10.08
CA ALA A 89 5.73 5.35 -10.48
C ALA A 89 5.04 6.10 -9.33
N PHE A 90 4.16 5.43 -8.60
CA PHE A 90 3.46 6.00 -7.47
C PHE A 90 4.38 6.28 -6.26
N VAL A 91 5.30 5.38 -5.92
CA VAL A 91 6.33 5.61 -4.89
C VAL A 91 7.26 6.74 -5.29
N TYR A 92 7.68 6.82 -6.56
CA TYR A 92 8.44 7.95 -7.07
C TYR A 92 7.67 9.26 -6.97
N GLN A 93 6.38 9.26 -7.32
CA GLN A 93 5.51 10.43 -7.19
C GLN A 93 5.37 10.86 -5.72
N LEU A 94 5.08 9.93 -4.82
CA LEU A 94 5.06 10.19 -3.37
C LEU A 94 6.42 10.70 -2.86
N SER A 95 7.53 10.20 -3.38
CA SER A 95 8.88 10.66 -3.01
C SER A 95 9.16 12.08 -3.54
N SER A 96 8.63 12.42 -4.71
CA SER A 96 8.74 13.77 -5.29
C SER A 96 7.88 14.78 -4.53
N ASP A 97 6.66 14.39 -4.14
CA ASP A 97 5.75 15.22 -3.36
C ASP A 97 6.22 15.43 -1.89
N GLN A 98 7.23 14.66 -1.45
CA GLN A 98 7.91 14.78 -0.15
C GLN A 98 9.16 15.69 -0.18
N VAL A 99 9.56 16.25 -1.34
CA VAL A 99 10.58 17.31 -1.37
C VAL A 99 9.88 18.62 -1.03
N PRO A 100 10.12 19.23 0.14
CA PRO A 100 9.69 20.61 0.33
C PRO A 100 10.55 21.45 -0.62
N SER A 101 9.91 22.09 -1.59
CA SER A 101 10.48 23.24 -2.26
C SER A 101 10.78 24.31 -1.20
N LYS A 102 12.01 24.34 -0.70
CA LYS A 102 12.61 25.52 -0.08
C LYS A 102 13.96 25.74 -0.75
N ILE A 103 13.97 26.64 -1.72
CA ILE A 103 14.71 27.91 -1.68
C ILE A 103 13.90 28.88 -2.55
N GLN A 104 13.18 29.76 -1.90
CA GLN A 104 12.91 31.11 -2.41
C GLN A 104 13.49 32.00 -1.31
N GLU A 105 14.79 32.25 -1.42
CA GLU A 105 15.44 33.37 -0.74
C GLU A 105 15.58 34.51 -1.76
N ALA A 106 15.62 35.72 -1.18
CA ALA A 106 15.58 37.04 -1.81
C ALA A 106 16.39 37.24 -3.10
#